data_AF-A0A966PWY7-F1
#
_entry.id   AF-A0A966PWY7-F1
#
_cell.length_a   1.000
_cell.length_b   1.000
_cell.length_c   1.000
_cell.angle_alpha   90.00
_cell.angle_beta   90.00
_cell.angle_gamma   90.00
#
_symmetry.space_group_name_H-M   'P 1'
#
loop_
_entity.id
_entity.type
_entity.pdbx_description
1 polymer ?
#
loop_
_entity_poly.entity_id
_entity_poly.type
_entity_poly.pdbx_seq_one_letter_code
_entity_poly.pdbx_strand_id
1 'polypeptide(L)'
;MKTLTFKYTKADGSVSYRTLLVMVSPNTMYEGLDISELEPLEMADVEVEINKAYSKYLSDIADIKQEFDIKHNYRRFDPSKMTEVNELETV
;
A
#
# COMPACT_ATOMS: atom_id res chain seq x y z
N MET A 1 -7.26 -6.07 0.13
CA MET A 1 -6.56 -5.51 -1.05
C MET A 1 -7.48 -5.61 -2.24
N LYS A 2 -7.35 -4.71 -3.21
CA LYS A 2 -8.14 -4.76 -4.44
C LYS A 2 -7.27 -4.43 -5.64
N THR A 3 -7.68 -4.89 -6.82
CA THR A 3 -7.00 -4.55 -8.07
C THR A 3 -7.85 -3.55 -8.83
N LEU A 4 -7.29 -2.39 -9.14
CA LEU A 4 -7.96 -1.35 -9.92
C LEU A 4 -7.40 -1.29 -11.33
N THR A 5 -8.26 -1.08 -12.31
CA THR A 5 -7.87 -0.57 -13.63
C THR A 5 -8.32 0.87 -13.78
N PHE A 6 -7.51 1.73 -14.38
CA PHE A 6 -7.85 3.15 -14.56
C PHE A 6 -7.01 3.82 -15.65
N LYS A 7 -7.54 4.92 -16.16
CA LYS A 7 -6.84 5.89 -17.01
C LYS A 7 -6.25 7.00 -16.14
N TYR A 8 -4.96 7.28 -16.33
CA TYR A 8 -4.22 8.29 -15.57
C TYR A 8 -3.66 9.38 -16.48
N THR A 9 -3.97 10.64 -16.17
CA THR A 9 -3.42 11.82 -16.87
C THR A 9 -2.24 12.38 -16.09
N LYS A 10 -1.07 12.43 -16.71
CA LYS A 10 0.16 12.94 -16.10
C LYS A 10 0.22 14.47 -16.15
N ALA A 11 1.20 15.05 -15.46
CA ALA A 11 1.41 16.50 -15.43
C ALA A 11 1.72 17.10 -16.81
N ASP A 12 2.36 16.34 -17.70
CA ASP A 12 2.65 16.73 -19.08
C ASP A 12 1.45 16.56 -20.04
N GLY A 13 0.27 16.19 -19.52
CA GLY A 13 -0.93 15.90 -20.30
C GLY A 13 -0.94 14.51 -20.96
N SER A 14 0.16 13.74 -20.89
CA SER A 14 0.18 12.39 -21.43
C SER A 14 -0.70 11.44 -20.62
N VAL A 15 -1.36 10.52 -21.30
CA VAL A 15 -2.27 9.55 -20.69
C VAL A 15 -1.63 8.18 -20.62
N SER A 16 -1.93 7.42 -19.56
CA SER A 16 -1.58 6.00 -19.46
C SER A 16 -2.68 5.18 -18.79
N TYR A 17 -2.91 3.97 -19.28
CA TYR A 17 -3.80 3.00 -18.65
C TYR A 17 -3.02 2.12 -17.69
N ARG A 18 -3.57 1.86 -16.51
CA ARG A 18 -2.89 1.19 -15.40
C ARG A 18 -3.76 0.09 -14.82
N THR A 19 -3.09 -0.97 -14.38
CA THR A 19 -3.63 -1.97 -13.47
C THR A 19 -2.79 -1.90 -12.20
N LEU A 20 -3.43 -1.70 -11.06
CA LEU A 20 -2.77 -1.46 -9.77
C LEU A 20 -3.37 -2.39 -8.72
N LEU A 21 -2.53 -3.25 -8.15
CA LEU A 21 -2.83 -3.87 -6.87
C LEU A 21 -2.67 -2.79 -5.79
N VAL A 22 -3.78 -2.40 -5.17
CA VAL A 22 -3.81 -1.35 -4.15
C VAL A 22 -3.25 -1.91 -2.85
N MET A 23 -2.00 -1.52 -2.56
CA MET A 23 -1.31 -1.85 -1.31
C MET A 23 -1.70 -0.91 -0.17
N VAL A 24 -1.94 0.36 -0.49
CA VAL A 24 -2.35 1.39 0.47
C VAL A 24 -3.37 2.29 -0.21
N SER A 25 -4.54 2.44 0.41
CA SER A 25 -5.56 3.38 -0.05
C SER A 25 -5.20 4.80 0.40
N PRO A 26 -5.50 5.84 -0.40
CA PRO A 26 -5.40 7.21 0.06
C PRO A 26 -6.20 7.41 1.36
N ASN A 27 -5.58 8.02 2.35
CA ASN A 27 -6.20 8.34 3.63
C ASN A 27 -5.77 9.75 4.07
N THR A 28 -6.67 10.46 4.73
CA THR A 28 -6.43 11.78 5.33
C THR A 28 -6.19 11.72 6.84
N MET A 29 -6.37 10.56 7.45
CA MET A 29 -6.24 10.32 8.88
C MET A 29 -5.03 9.43 9.19
N TYR A 30 -4.53 9.53 10.42
CA TYR A 30 -3.61 8.55 10.98
C TYR A 30 -4.39 7.32 11.43
N GLU A 31 -3.98 6.16 10.94
CA GLU A 31 -4.50 4.86 11.37
C GLU A 31 -3.40 4.11 12.11
N GLY A 32 -3.76 3.52 13.24
CA GLY A 32 -2.83 2.82 14.11
C GLY A 32 -3.54 2.15 15.28
N LEU A 33 -2.75 1.58 16.17
CA LEU A 33 -3.23 1.06 17.45
C LEU A 33 -3.05 2.14 18.50
N ASP A 34 -4.13 2.49 19.19
CA ASP A 34 -4.04 3.32 20.38
C ASP A 34 -3.53 2.44 21.53
N ILE A 35 -2.34 2.77 22.03
CA ILE A 35 -1.66 2.07 23.12
C ILE A 35 -1.57 2.94 24.38
N SER A 36 -2.35 4.01 24.47
CA SER A 36 -2.32 4.97 25.58
C SER A 36 -2.61 4.37 26.96
N GLU A 37 -3.31 3.23 27.00
CA GLU A 37 -3.70 2.53 28.23
C GLU A 37 -2.68 1.47 28.70
N LEU A 38 -1.54 1.33 28.02
CA LEU A 38 -0.48 0.40 28.42
C LEU A 38 0.54 1.06 29.35
N GLU A 39 1.23 0.27 30.18
CA GLU A 39 2.37 0.79 30.92
C GLU A 39 3.58 1.03 29.99
N PRO A 40 4.51 1.95 30.30
CA PRO A 40 5.61 2.30 29.40
C PRO A 40 6.48 1.12 28.94
N LEU A 41 6.69 0.12 29.80
CA LEU A 41 7.43 -1.10 29.43
C LEU A 41 6.63 -1.97 28.46
N GLU A 42 5.32 -2.08 28.64
CA GLU A 42 4.45 -2.84 27.75
C GLU A 42 4.30 -2.16 26.38
N MET A 43 4.24 -0.81 26.35
CA MET A 43 4.28 -0.04 25.10
C MET A 43 5.55 -0.37 24.29
N ALA A 44 6.70 -0.42 24.96
CA ALA A 44 7.97 -0.75 24.32
C ALA A 44 8.00 -2.20 23.78
N ASP A 45 7.47 -3.16 24.56
CA ASP A 45 7.37 -4.55 24.13
C ASP A 45 6.45 -4.70 22.90
N VAL A 46 5.31 -4.01 22.90
CA VAL A 46 4.38 -3.99 21.75
C VAL A 46 5.05 -3.38 20.52
N GLU A 47 5.79 -2.27 20.67
CA GLU A 47 6.53 -1.66 19.57
C GLU A 47 7.54 -2.64 18.95
N VAL A 48 8.30 -3.37 19.78
CA VAL A 48 9.29 -4.34 19.32
C VAL A 48 8.63 -5.48 18.53
N GLU A 49 7.57 -6.08 19.08
CA GLU A 49 6.92 -7.22 18.43
C GLU A 49 6.18 -6.81 17.15
N ILE A 50 5.53 -5.64 17.11
CA ILE A 50 4.93 -5.11 15.89
C ILE A 50 6.00 -4.84 14.83
N ASN A 51 7.12 -4.22 15.19
CA ASN A 51 8.22 -3.95 14.25
C ASN A 51 8.80 -5.24 13.66
N LYS A 52 8.94 -6.28 14.47
CA LYS A 52 9.40 -7.60 14.03
C LYS A 52 8.41 -8.24 13.05
N ALA A 53 7.13 -8.25 13.38
CA ALA A 53 6.08 -8.78 12.51
C ALA A 53 6.02 -8.00 11.18
N TYR A 54 6.09 -6.67 11.24
CA TYR A 54 6.08 -5.81 10.06
C TYR A 54 7.31 -6.03 9.17
N SER A 55 8.49 -6.18 9.77
CA SER A 55 9.72 -6.51 9.03
C SER A 55 9.60 -7.84 8.29
N LYS A 56 9.02 -8.87 8.93
CA LYS A 56 8.75 -10.14 8.27
C LYS A 56 7.78 -9.98 7.10
N TYR A 57 6.68 -9.26 7.30
CA TYR A 57 5.72 -8.95 6.24
C TYR A 57 6.39 -8.25 5.05
N LEU A 58 7.25 -7.25 5.30
CA LEU A 58 7.98 -6.55 4.24
C LEU A 58 8.93 -7.47 3.47
N SER A 59 9.59 -8.40 4.18
CA SER A 59 10.45 -9.42 3.54
C SER A 59 9.64 -10.32 2.61
N ASP A 60 8.51 -10.85 3.09
CA ASP A 60 7.66 -11.74 2.30
C ASP A 60 7.14 -11.03 1.03
N ILE A 61 6.77 -9.74 1.14
CA ILE A 61 6.39 -8.92 -0.03
C ILE A 61 7.58 -8.65 -0.97
N ALA A 62 8.79 -8.46 -0.45
CA ALA A 62 9.99 -8.26 -1.26
C ALA A 62 10.32 -9.51 -2.09
N ASP A 63 10.20 -10.69 -1.48
CA ASP A 63 10.43 -11.98 -2.16
C ASP A 63 9.42 -12.18 -3.31
N ILE A 64 8.14 -11.90 -3.08
CA ILE A 64 7.11 -11.93 -4.13
C ILE A 64 7.44 -10.92 -5.24
N LYS A 65 7.84 -9.69 -4.87
CA LYS A 65 8.20 -8.69 -5.89
C LYS A 65 9.39 -9.12 -6.74
N GLN A 66 10.33 -9.85 -6.15
CA GLN A 66 11.46 -10.41 -6.87
C GLN A 66 11.02 -11.55 -7.79
N GLU A 67 10.17 -12.46 -7.32
CA GLU A 67 9.64 -13.58 -8.10
C GLU A 67 8.93 -13.14 -9.38
N PHE A 68 8.12 -12.08 -9.30
CA PHE A 68 7.38 -11.53 -10.44
C PHE A 68 8.10 -10.40 -11.19
N ASP A 69 9.37 -10.11 -10.87
CA ASP A 69 10.18 -9.01 -11.44
C ASP A 69 9.49 -7.63 -11.40
N ILE A 70 8.85 -7.31 -10.26
CA ILE A 70 8.12 -6.06 -10.02
C ILE A 70 8.75 -5.17 -8.94
N LYS A 71 10.05 -5.38 -8.64
CA LYS A 71 10.79 -4.62 -7.61
C LYS A 71 10.74 -3.10 -7.77
N HIS A 72 10.60 -2.59 -8.99
CA HIS A 72 10.55 -1.16 -9.30
C HIS A 72 9.14 -0.65 -9.67
N ASN A 73 8.12 -1.47 -9.42
CA ASN A 73 6.76 -1.19 -9.90
C ASN A 73 5.87 -0.50 -8.85
N TYR A 74 6.41 -0.26 -7.64
CA TYR A 74 5.71 0.53 -6.64
C TYR A 74 5.54 1.97 -7.13
N ARG A 75 4.28 2.39 -7.30
CA ARG A 75 3.91 3.71 -7.82
C ARG A 75 2.75 4.27 -7.01
N ARG A 76 2.76 5.59 -6.83
CA ARG A 76 1.64 6.35 -6.25
C ARG A 76 0.95 7.11 -7.36
N PHE A 77 -0.38 7.13 -7.32
CA PHE A 77 -1.22 7.85 -8.27
C PHE A 77 -2.08 8.83 -7.50
N ASP A 78 -2.20 10.05 -8.02
CA ASP A 78 -3.12 11.07 -7.50
C ASP A 78 -4.55 10.70 -7.93
N PRO A 79 -5.47 10.40 -6.99
CA PRO A 79 -6.83 10.01 -7.33
C PRO A 79 -7.58 11.05 -8.16
N SER A 80 -7.25 12.34 -8.02
CA SER A 80 -7.88 13.41 -8.82
C SER A 80 -7.54 13.33 -10.30
N LYS A 81 -6.48 12.60 -10.67
CA LYS A 81 -6.01 12.38 -12.04
C LYS A 81 -6.38 11.00 -12.58
N MET A 82 -7.09 10.20 -11.79
CA MET A 82 -7.59 8.89 -12.16
C MET A 82 -9.02 9.01 -12.71
N THR A 83 -9.25 8.43 -13.88
CA THR A 83 -10.56 8.37 -14.54
C THR A 83 -10.82 6.95 -15.03
N GLU A 84 -12.08 6.63 -15.35
CA GLU A 84 -12.45 5.29 -15.84
C GLU A 84 -12.00 4.18 -14.87
N VAL A 85 -12.20 4.40 -13.56
CA VAL A 85 -11.73 3.50 -12.51
C VAL A 85 -12.68 2.31 -12.37
N ASN A 86 -12.15 1.10 -12.52
CA ASN A 86 -12.88 -0.14 -12.32
C ASN A 86 -12.14 -1.04 -11.32
N GLU A 87 -12.88 -1.76 -10.50
CA GLU A 87 -12.34 -2.77 -9.60
C GLU A 87 -12.48 -4.14 -10.28
N LEU A 88 -11.38 -4.92 -10.31
CA LEU A 88 -11.41 -6.29 -10.83
C LEU A 88 -11.88 -7.24 -9.75
N GLU A 89 -12.91 -8.04 -10.03
CA GLU A 89 -13.29 -9.15 -9.17
C GLU A 89 -12.18 -10.21 -9.20
N THR A 90 -11.59 -10.48 -8.03
CA THR A 90 -10.71 -11.64 -7.84
C THR A 90 -11.57 -12.88 -7.71
N VAL A 91 -11.34 -13.86 -8.60
CA VAL A 91 -11.94 -15.20 -8.57
C VAL A 91 -11.41 -16.00 -7.40
#